data_AF-A0AAE0KNQ2-F1
#
_entry.id   AF-A0AAE0KNQ2-F1
#
_cell.length_a   1.000
_cell.length_b   1.000
_cell.length_c   1.000
_cell.angle_alpha   90.00
_cell.angle_beta   90.00
_cell.angle_gamma   90.00
#
_symmetry.space_group_name_H-M   'P 1'
#
loop_
_entity.id
_entity.type
_entity.pdbx_description
1 polymer ?
#
loop_
_entity_poly.entity_id
_entity_poly.type
_entity_poly.pdbx_seq_one_letter_code
_entity_poly.pdbx_strand_id
1 'polypeptide(L)'
;MTSQSMITRYTKLLGGTESIESSLHNSLEEYLNAEIVLSTIKDIASAIIWLKQTYFYIRARSCPEKYGLVMTDGSGLEMALQKLGQAVIGDDGSVTDTSQAKKVTALGLFPQSTPEPK
;
A
#
# COMPACT_ATOMS: atom_id res chain seq x y z
N MET A 1 20.93 -19.46 17.46
CA MET A 1 20.70 -18.44 18.51
C MET A 1 20.47 -17.10 17.82
N THR A 2 19.48 -16.33 18.24
CA THR A 2 19.19 -15.01 17.64
C THR A 2 20.16 -13.96 18.17
N SER A 3 20.44 -12.90 17.40
CA SER A 3 21.23 -11.76 17.87
C SER A 3 20.58 -11.09 19.08
N GLN A 4 21.40 -10.60 20.02
CA GLN A 4 20.93 -9.96 21.27
C GLN A 4 20.03 -8.75 21.01
N SER A 5 20.25 -8.03 19.90
CA SER A 5 19.43 -6.90 19.45
C SER A 5 17.98 -7.28 19.11
N MET A 6 17.73 -8.52 18.67
CA MET A 6 16.41 -8.97 18.24
C MET A 6 15.58 -9.59 19.36
N ILE A 7 16.21 -9.92 20.49
CA ILE A 7 15.52 -10.61 21.61
C ILE A 7 14.32 -9.80 22.09
N THR A 8 14.48 -8.49 22.29
CA THR A 8 13.39 -7.60 22.71
C THR A 8 12.21 -7.61 21.73
N ARG A 9 12.48 -7.62 20.42
CA ARG A 9 11.44 -7.70 19.38
C ARG A 9 10.71 -9.03 19.43
N TYR A 10 11.44 -10.14 19.54
CA TYR A 10 10.84 -11.47 19.63
C TYR A 10 10.00 -11.64 20.90
N THR A 11 10.45 -11.12 22.04
CA THR A 11 9.65 -11.12 23.27
C THR A 11 8.35 -10.33 23.11
N LYS A 12 8.38 -9.17 22.46
CA LYS A 12 7.17 -8.37 22.18
C LYS A 12 6.20 -9.08 21.23
N LEU A 13 6.72 -9.73 20.19
CA LEU A 13 5.94 -10.54 19.25
C LEU A 13 5.24 -11.70 19.95
N LEU A 14 5.96 -12.44 20.80
CA LEU A 14 5.39 -13.53 21.60
C LEU A 14 4.33 -13.02 22.60
N GLY A 15 4.52 -11.81 23.12
CA GLY A 15 3.56 -11.14 23.99
C GLY A 15 2.40 -10.45 23.27
N GLY A 16 2.36 -10.46 21.92
CA GLY A 16 1.32 -9.78 21.13
C GLY A 16 1.30 -8.25 21.25
N THR A 17 2.37 -7.65 21.77
CA THR A 17 2.47 -6.19 21.99
C THR A 17 3.13 -5.46 20.83
N GLU A 18 3.71 -6.21 19.88
CA GLU A 18 4.31 -5.64 18.69
C GLU A 18 3.24 -5.21 17.68
N SER A 19 3.30 -3.97 17.22
CA SER A 19 2.41 -3.46 16.18
C SER A 19 2.78 -4.03 14.81
N ILE A 20 1.91 -4.86 14.24
CA ILE A 20 2.08 -5.40 12.88
C ILE A 20 1.45 -4.45 11.86
N GLU A 21 2.22 -4.06 10.85
CA GLU A 21 1.77 -3.17 9.77
C GLU A 21 1.75 -3.85 8.42
N SER A 22 1.01 -3.26 7.49
CA SER A 22 1.05 -3.68 6.08
C SER A 22 2.23 -3.05 5.34
N SER A 23 2.92 -3.85 4.53
CA SER A 23 3.95 -3.40 3.58
C SER A 23 3.43 -3.28 2.13
N LEU A 24 2.13 -3.44 1.91
CA LEU A 24 1.53 -3.46 0.57
C LEU A 24 1.80 -2.16 -0.21
N HIS A 25 1.83 -1.02 0.48
CA HIS A 25 2.08 0.30 -0.10
C HIS A 25 3.43 0.46 -0.80
N ASN A 26 4.42 -0.40 -0.50
CA ASN A 26 5.75 -0.31 -1.10
C ASN A 26 5.81 -0.79 -2.56
N SER A 27 4.86 -1.63 -2.98
CA SER A 27 4.86 -2.28 -4.30
C SER A 27 3.43 -2.46 -4.80
N LEU A 28 2.59 -1.47 -4.51
CA LEU A 28 1.15 -1.56 -4.75
C LEU A 28 0.84 -1.62 -6.25
N GLU A 29 1.65 -0.96 -7.06
CA GLU A 29 1.59 -0.95 -8.51
C GLU A 29 1.83 -2.34 -9.11
N GLU A 30 2.78 -3.12 -8.60
CA GLU A 30 3.02 -4.48 -9.09
C GLU A 30 1.88 -5.43 -8.73
N TYR A 31 1.34 -5.33 -7.51
CA TYR A 31 0.19 -6.15 -7.10
C TYR A 31 -1.06 -5.82 -7.92
N LEU A 32 -1.35 -4.54 -8.17
CA LEU A 32 -2.48 -4.15 -9.00
C LEU A 32 -2.31 -4.63 -10.44
N ASN A 33 -1.11 -4.53 -11.02
CA ASN A 33 -0.84 -5.07 -12.36
C ASN A 33 -1.08 -6.58 -12.44
N ALA A 34 -0.65 -7.35 -11.44
CA ALA A 34 -0.89 -8.79 -11.41
C ALA A 34 -2.39 -9.11 -11.42
N GLU A 35 -3.17 -8.40 -10.62
CA GLU A 35 -4.63 -8.61 -10.51
C GLU A 35 -5.41 -8.16 -11.76
N ILE A 36 -4.90 -7.15 -12.48
CA ILE A 36 -5.45 -6.75 -13.79
C ILE A 36 -5.18 -7.84 -14.83
N VAL A 37 -3.95 -8.37 -14.88
CA VAL A 37 -3.59 -9.48 -15.79
C VAL A 37 -4.41 -10.74 -15.48
N LEU A 38 -4.67 -11.00 -14.21
CA LEU A 38 -5.55 -12.08 -13.75
C LEU A 38 -7.05 -11.80 -14.01
N SER A 39 -7.40 -10.60 -14.49
CA SER A 39 -8.78 -10.15 -14.71
C SER A 39 -9.64 -10.13 -13.44
N THR A 40 -9.02 -10.11 -12.25
CA THR A 40 -9.69 -9.85 -10.97
C THR A 40 -10.14 -8.40 -10.89
N ILE A 41 -9.28 -7.48 -11.36
CA ILE A 41 -9.55 -6.05 -11.42
C ILE A 41 -9.76 -5.65 -12.88
N LYS A 42 -10.99 -5.24 -13.22
CA LYS A 42 -11.36 -4.84 -14.59
C LYS A 42 -11.66 -3.35 -14.73
N ASP A 43 -11.89 -2.69 -13.62
CA ASP A 43 -12.34 -1.31 -13.55
C ASP A 43 -11.86 -0.67 -12.23
N ILE A 44 -11.89 0.65 -12.18
CA ILE A 44 -11.42 1.42 -11.03
C ILE A 44 -12.24 1.09 -9.77
N ALA A 45 -13.54 0.83 -9.88
CA ALA A 45 -14.37 0.48 -8.73
C ALA A 45 -13.97 -0.89 -8.16
N SER A 46 -13.68 -1.87 -9.02
CA SER A 46 -13.12 -3.17 -8.64
C SER A 46 -11.75 -3.03 -7.98
N ALA A 47 -10.88 -2.13 -8.45
CA ALA A 47 -9.58 -1.86 -7.83
C ALA A 47 -9.74 -1.30 -6.40
N ILE A 48 -10.68 -0.38 -6.20
CA ILE A 48 -10.99 0.18 -4.88
C ILE A 48 -11.55 -0.90 -3.96
N ILE A 49 -12.44 -1.77 -4.45
CA ILE A 49 -13.00 -2.88 -3.66
C ILE A 49 -11.90 -3.86 -3.25
N TRP A 50 -11.03 -4.25 -4.18
CA TRP A 50 -9.89 -5.11 -3.88
C TRP A 50 -9.02 -4.50 -2.78
N LEU A 51 -8.70 -3.21 -2.89
CA LEU A 51 -7.86 -2.56 -1.90
C LEU A 51 -8.53 -2.43 -0.53
N LYS A 52 -9.84 -2.19 -0.48
CA LYS A 52 -10.64 -2.20 0.77
C LYS A 52 -10.62 -3.55 1.48
N GLN A 53 -10.38 -4.66 0.77
CA GLN A 53 -10.28 -6.01 1.33
C GLN A 53 -8.90 -6.34 1.91
N THR A 54 -7.89 -5.48 1.68
CA THR A 54 -6.53 -5.73 2.16
C THR A 54 -6.31 -5.29 3.60
N TYR A 55 -5.32 -5.90 4.26
CA TYR A 55 -4.87 -5.47 5.59
C TYR A 55 -4.33 -4.03 5.58
N PHE A 56 -3.81 -3.55 4.45
CA PHE A 56 -3.38 -2.17 4.27
C PHE A 56 -4.50 -1.17 4.54
N TYR A 57 -5.71 -1.39 4.00
CA TYR A 57 -6.83 -0.47 4.21
C TYR A 57 -7.21 -0.34 5.70
N ILE A 58 -7.16 -1.45 6.44
CA ILE A 58 -7.44 -1.48 7.88
C ILE A 58 -6.39 -0.66 8.65
N ARG A 59 -5.10 -0.85 8.32
CA ARG A 59 -3.99 -0.13 8.95
C ARG A 59 -3.93 1.34 8.56
N ALA A 60 -4.21 1.68 7.31
CA ALA A 60 -4.26 3.06 6.82
C ALA A 60 -5.32 3.89 7.55
N ARG A 61 -6.45 3.28 7.95
CA ARG A 61 -7.48 3.94 8.77
C ARG A 61 -7.06 4.10 10.24
N SER A 62 -6.25 3.18 10.75
CA SER A 62 -5.84 3.16 12.16
C SER A 62 -4.61 4.03 12.44
N CYS A 63 -3.65 4.06 11.50
CA CYS A 63 -2.40 4.82 11.59
C CYS A 63 -2.02 5.39 10.22
N PRO A 64 -2.73 6.42 9.74
CA PRO A 64 -2.52 6.99 8.41
C PRO A 64 -1.15 7.65 8.23
N GLU A 65 -0.60 8.22 9.31
CA GLU A 65 0.70 8.92 9.30
C GLU A 65 1.84 8.01 8.86
N LYS A 66 1.78 6.72 9.22
CA LYS A 66 2.81 5.73 8.86
C LYS A 66 2.87 5.45 7.36
N TYR A 67 1.78 5.77 6.66
CA TYR A 67 1.65 5.61 5.22
C TYR A 67 1.73 6.95 4.47
N GLY A 68 2.11 8.05 5.13
CA GLY A 68 2.17 9.37 4.51
C GLY A 68 0.80 9.94 4.13
N LEU A 69 -0.29 9.38 4.67
CA LEU A 69 -1.65 9.82 4.36
C LEU A 69 -2.09 10.88 5.38
N VAL A 70 -2.56 12.04 4.89
CA VAL A 70 -3.19 13.06 5.71
C VAL A 70 -4.69 12.77 5.75
N MET A 71 -5.17 12.20 6.85
CA MET A 71 -6.60 11.95 7.04
C MET A 71 -7.28 13.23 7.53
N THR A 72 -7.88 14.00 6.63
CA THR A 72 -8.77 15.10 7.04
C THR A 72 -10.14 14.60 7.50
N ASP A 73 -10.51 13.39 7.11
CA ASP A 73 -11.78 12.71 7.35
C ASP A 73 -11.74 11.47 6.43
N GLY A 74 -12.58 10.44 6.61
CA GLY A 74 -12.51 9.17 5.85
C GLY A 74 -12.45 9.30 4.32
N SER A 75 -12.78 10.47 3.79
CA SER A 75 -12.67 10.89 2.40
C SER A 75 -11.23 11.01 1.87
N GLY A 76 -10.24 11.34 2.71
CA GLY A 76 -8.84 11.52 2.30
C GLY A 76 -8.20 10.24 1.77
N LEU A 77 -8.47 9.11 2.44
CA LEU A 77 -8.07 7.78 1.98
C LEU A 77 -8.76 7.44 0.67
N GLU A 78 -10.07 7.65 0.59
CA GLU A 78 -10.86 7.31 -0.60
C GLU A 78 -10.43 8.12 -1.83
N MET A 79 -10.04 9.38 -1.64
CA MET A 79 -9.44 10.23 -2.67
C MET A 79 -8.04 9.77 -3.08
N ALA A 80 -7.20 9.34 -2.13
CA ALA A 80 -5.89 8.77 -2.44
C ALA A 80 -6.02 7.46 -3.22
N LEU A 81 -7.00 6.61 -2.87
CA LEU A 81 -7.31 5.37 -3.57
C LEU A 81 -7.85 5.62 -4.97
N GLN A 82 -8.71 6.62 -5.15
CA GLN A 82 -9.17 7.03 -6.47
C GLN A 82 -8.02 7.54 -7.35
N LYS A 83 -7.14 8.39 -6.81
CA LYS A 83 -5.95 8.85 -7.54
C LYS A 83 -5.04 7.70 -7.94
N LEU A 84 -4.85 6.73 -7.06
CA LEU A 84 -4.02 5.56 -7.34
C LEU A 84 -4.67 4.63 -8.36
N GLY A 85 -5.99 4.44 -8.29
CA GLY A 85 -6.76 3.71 -9.30
C GLY A 85 -6.69 4.35 -10.69
N GLN A 86 -6.80 5.69 -10.78
CA GLN A 86 -6.63 6.44 -12.03
C GLN A 86 -5.19 6.44 -12.56
N ALA A 87 -4.20 6.41 -11.68
CA ALA A 87 -2.80 6.34 -12.10
C ALA A 87 -2.44 4.98 -12.73
N VAL A 88 -3.19 3.92 -12.40
CA VAL A 88 -2.95 2.55 -12.89
C VAL A 88 -3.86 2.20 -14.06
N ILE A 89 -5.11 2.67 -14.04
CA ILE A 89 -6.10 2.47 -15.11
C ILE A 89 -6.33 3.83 -15.76
N GLY A 90 -5.77 4.04 -16.95
CA GLY A 90 -5.96 5.27 -17.71
C GLY A 90 -7.43 5.55 -17.98
N ASP A 91 -7.73 6.82 -18.23
CA ASP A 91 -9.06 7.43 -18.35
C ASP A 91 -10.01 6.71 -19.34
N ASP A 92 -9.46 5.93 -20.26
CA ASP A 92 -10.12 5.18 -21.33
C ASP A 92 -10.27 3.67 -21.06
N GLY A 93 -9.86 3.18 -19.87
CA GLY A 93 -9.83 1.75 -19.55
C GLY A 93 -8.68 1.00 -20.23
N SER A 94 -7.77 1.71 -20.91
CA SER A 94 -6.54 1.13 -21.43
C SER A 94 -5.53 0.96 -20.30
N VAL A 95 -4.90 -0.22 -20.23
CA VAL A 95 -3.71 -0.43 -19.40
C VAL A 95 -2.62 0.46 -19.98
N THR A 96 -2.36 1.61 -19.35
CA THR A 96 -1.28 2.50 -19.79
C THR A 96 0.03 1.74 -19.72
N ASP A 97 0.80 1.76 -20.81
CA ASP A 97 2.07 1.07 -20.97
C ASP A 97 2.91 1.13 -19.68
N THR A 98 3.12 -0.03 -19.08
CA THR A 98 3.68 -0.23 -17.74
C THR A 98 5.13 0.27 -17.62
N SER A 99 5.72 0.77 -18.71
CA SER A 99 7.02 1.45 -18.72
C SER A 99 7.05 2.77 -17.93
N GLN A 100 5.90 3.42 -17.69
CA GLN A 100 5.85 4.66 -16.88
C GLN A 100 5.45 4.44 -15.41
N ALA A 101 5.22 3.21 -14.95
CA ALA A 101 4.95 2.94 -13.51
C ALA A 101 6.10 3.40 -12.60
N LYS A 102 7.34 3.48 -13.14
CA LYS A 102 8.51 4.09 -12.47
C LYS A 102 8.37 5.59 -12.17
N LYS A 103 7.39 6.30 -12.72
CA LYS A 103 7.13 7.73 -12.45
C LYS A 103 6.11 7.96 -11.34
N VAL A 104 5.28 6.98 -10.98
CA VAL A 104 4.30 7.14 -9.88
C VAL A 104 5.00 7.15 -8.52
N THR A 105 6.09 6.40 -8.37
CA THR A 105 7.02 6.52 -7.23
C THR A 105 7.67 7.92 -7.13
N ALA A 106 7.73 8.69 -8.23
CA ALA A 106 8.29 10.05 -8.26
C ALA A 106 7.31 11.15 -7.83
N LEU A 107 6.04 10.82 -7.52
CA LEU A 107 5.04 11.77 -7.01
C LEU A 107 5.04 11.91 -5.47
N GLY A 108 5.94 11.22 -4.76
CA GLY A 108 6.17 11.47 -3.33
C GLY A 108 4.98 11.13 -2.40
N LEU A 109 4.04 10.31 -2.85
CA LEU A 109 2.86 9.94 -2.06
C LEU A 109 3.15 8.93 -0.94
N PHE A 110 4.26 8.20 -1.01
CA PHE A 110 4.65 7.24 0.02
C PHE A 110 6.15 7.39 0.35
N PRO A 111 6.53 7.48 1.63
CA PRO A 111 7.93 7.52 2.01
C PRO A 111 8.60 6.21 1.60
N GLN A 112 9.68 6.30 0.84
CA GLN A 112 10.55 5.17 0.53
C GLN A 112 10.91 4.47 1.84
N SER A 113 10.69 3.15 1.90
CA SER A 113 11.01 2.34 3.07
C SER A 113 12.46 2.60 3.46
N THR A 114 12.67 3.19 4.63
CA THR A 114 14.01 3.29 5.21
C THR A 114 14.52 1.87 5.40
N PRO A 115 15.75 1.55 4.95
CA PRO A 115 16.30 0.22 5.16
C PRO A 115 16.42 0.00 6.67
N GLU A 116 15.64 -0.94 7.21
CA GLU A 116 15.77 -1.36 8.62
C GLU A 116 17.24 -1.76 8.87
N PRO A 117 17.88 -1.25 9.93
CA PRO A 117 19.24 -1.68 10.28
C PRO A 117 19.20 -3.17 10.67
N LYS A 118 20.11 -3.94 10.06
CA LYS A 118 20.33 -5.37 10.33
C LYS A 118 20.74 -5.64 11.77
#